data_AF-A0A6P0ERN1-F1
#
_entry.id   AF-A0A6P0ERN1-F1
#
_cell.length_a   1.000
_cell.length_b   1.000
_cell.length_c   1.000
_cell.angle_alpha   90.00
_cell.angle_beta   90.00
_cell.angle_gamma   90.00
#
_symmetry.space_group_name_H-M   'P 1'
#
loop_
_entity.id
_entity.type
_entity.pdbx_description
1 polymer ?
#
loop_
_entity_poly.entity_id
_entity_poly.type
_entity_poly.pdbx_seq_one_letter_code
_entity_poly.pdbx_strand_id
1 'polypeptide(L)'
;MTSTATAPRHMHRDLEDDEDLATTTQIFVSKLRASAARFAEAAGAEQAIVREAVPPARHRRSRCRVVLLYGNGQEADVTFLGPVSTSTSAKELTMSQFDTAIRLWLGAGQERSRRWLVPDEEAAGGVAIDVTAWLDR
;
A
#
# COMPACT_ATOMS: atom_id res chain seq x y z
N MET A 1 12.43 30.79 -42.97
CA MET A 1 12.27 29.33 -43.10
C MET A 1 11.98 28.77 -41.71
N THR A 2 10.86 28.08 -41.59
CA THR A 2 10.09 27.89 -40.36
C THR A 2 10.65 26.77 -39.49
N SER A 3 10.66 27.02 -38.18
CA SER A 3 11.09 26.11 -37.10
C SER A 3 10.54 24.70 -37.23
N THR A 4 11.40 23.70 -37.13
CA THR A 4 10.99 22.29 -37.01
C THR A 4 10.73 21.98 -35.54
N ALA A 5 9.46 21.68 -35.25
CA ALA A 5 8.95 21.33 -33.93
C ALA A 5 9.60 20.03 -33.41
N THR A 6 10.07 20.07 -32.16
CA THR A 6 10.44 18.90 -31.36
C THR A 6 9.27 18.56 -30.43
N ALA A 7 8.70 17.36 -30.58
CA ALA A 7 8.09 16.50 -29.52
C ALA A 7 7.32 15.32 -30.18
N PRO A 8 7.09 14.16 -29.50
CA PRO A 8 7.22 13.93 -28.05
C PRO A 8 8.04 12.68 -27.66
N ARG A 9 8.80 12.79 -26.56
CA ARG A 9 9.48 11.67 -25.87
C ARG A 9 8.70 11.15 -24.64
N HIS A 10 7.43 11.55 -24.48
CA HIS A 10 6.67 11.32 -23.24
C HIS A 10 5.85 10.02 -23.22
N MET A 11 5.29 9.57 -24.34
CA MET A 11 4.30 8.47 -24.31
C MET A 11 4.85 7.08 -23.98
N HIS A 12 6.11 6.77 -24.30
CA HIS A 12 6.65 5.43 -24.02
C HIS A 12 6.90 5.22 -22.53
N ARG A 13 7.40 6.25 -21.85
CA ARG A 13 7.74 6.22 -20.43
C ARG A 13 6.50 6.12 -19.53
N ASP A 14 5.40 6.78 -19.90
CA ASP A 14 4.16 6.71 -19.13
C ASP A 14 3.55 5.29 -19.15
N LEU A 15 3.67 4.56 -20.26
CA LEU A 15 3.17 3.18 -20.36
C LEU A 15 4.02 2.19 -19.55
N GLU A 16 5.35 2.35 -19.57
CA GLU A 16 6.27 1.54 -18.76
C GLU A 16 6.07 1.80 -17.25
N ASP A 17 5.92 3.06 -16.85
CA ASP A 17 5.65 3.44 -15.46
C ASP A 17 4.32 2.87 -14.94
N ASP A 18 3.29 2.79 -15.80
CA ASP A 18 1.98 2.23 -15.48
C ASP A 18 2.01 0.70 -15.34
N GLU A 19 2.73 -0.02 -16.22
CA GLU A 19 2.92 -1.47 -16.13
C GLU A 19 3.75 -1.86 -14.89
N ASP A 20 4.79 -1.08 -14.58
CA ASP A 20 5.59 -1.25 -13.37
C ASP A 20 4.76 -1.00 -12.10
N LEU A 21 3.86 -0.01 -12.12
CA LEU A 21 2.95 0.26 -11.00
C LEU A 21 1.94 -0.88 -10.82
N ALA A 22 1.36 -1.39 -11.90
CA ALA A 22 0.43 -2.52 -11.86
C ALA A 22 1.11 -3.76 -11.26
N THR A 23 2.32 -4.07 -11.73
CA THR A 23 3.13 -5.19 -11.21
C THR A 23 3.47 -5.00 -9.73
N THR A 24 3.90 -3.81 -9.35
CA THR A 24 4.22 -3.48 -7.94
C THR A 24 3.01 -3.63 -7.04
N THR A 25 1.85 -3.16 -7.50
CA THR A 25 0.59 -3.25 -6.77
C THR A 25 0.18 -4.70 -6.57
N GLN A 26 0.24 -5.52 -7.61
CA GLN A 26 -0.09 -6.93 -7.51
C GLN A 26 0.84 -7.68 -6.54
N ILE A 27 2.15 -7.40 -6.57
CA ILE A 27 3.12 -8.01 -5.64
C ILE A 27 2.79 -7.60 -4.20
N PHE A 28 2.58 -6.30 -3.95
CA PHE A 28 2.25 -5.77 -2.63
C PHE A 28 0.98 -6.42 -2.06
N VAL A 29 -0.10 -6.42 -2.85
CA VAL A 29 -1.39 -6.99 -2.47
C VAL A 29 -1.28 -8.50 -2.25
N SER A 30 -0.55 -9.21 -3.11
CA SER A 30 -0.36 -10.66 -2.97
C SER A 30 0.41 -11.03 -1.70
N LYS A 31 1.44 -10.26 -1.34
CA LYS A 31 2.19 -10.45 -0.09
C LYS A 31 1.33 -10.16 1.15
N LEU A 32 0.51 -9.10 1.11
CA LEU A 32 -0.44 -8.80 2.19
C LEU A 32 -1.49 -9.90 2.33
N ARG A 33 -2.07 -10.37 1.22
CA ARG A 33 -3.02 -11.51 1.22
C ARG A 33 -2.41 -12.75 1.83
N ALA A 34 -1.17 -13.09 1.46
CA ALA A 34 -0.44 -14.22 2.03
C ALA A 34 -0.17 -14.08 3.54
N SER A 35 -0.22 -12.85 4.08
CA SER A 35 0.05 -12.54 5.48
C SER A 35 -1.21 -12.30 6.31
N ALA A 36 -2.40 -12.36 5.68
CA ALA A 36 -3.68 -12.04 6.32
C ALA A 36 -3.91 -12.79 7.64
N ALA A 37 -3.68 -14.10 7.67
CA ALA A 37 -3.82 -14.89 8.90
C ALA A 37 -2.93 -14.38 10.04
N ARG A 38 -1.70 -13.95 9.72
CA ARG A 38 -0.77 -13.39 10.71
C ARG A 38 -1.18 -11.99 11.17
N PHE A 39 -1.84 -11.21 10.30
CA PHE A 39 -2.42 -9.92 10.70
C PHE A 39 -3.59 -10.11 11.66
N ALA A 40 -4.45 -11.10 11.42
CA ALA A 40 -5.53 -11.43 12.34
C ALA A 40 -4.97 -11.81 13.72
N GLU A 41 -4.00 -12.72 13.75
CA GLU A 41 -3.31 -13.13 14.98
C GLU A 41 -2.67 -11.94 15.70
N ALA A 42 -1.89 -11.12 14.99
CA ALA A 42 -1.23 -9.96 15.57
C ALA A 42 -2.22 -8.92 16.13
N ALA A 43 -3.38 -8.75 15.49
CA ALA A 43 -4.40 -7.81 15.94
C ALA A 43 -5.31 -8.38 17.04
N GLY A 44 -5.25 -9.69 17.34
CA GLY A 44 -6.26 -10.36 18.17
C GLY A 44 -7.64 -10.43 17.50
N ALA A 45 -7.68 -10.40 16.17
CA ALA A 45 -8.89 -10.54 15.36
C ALA A 45 -9.11 -12.03 14.99
N GLU A 46 -10.37 -12.42 14.76
CA GLU A 46 -10.70 -13.77 14.28
C GLU A 46 -10.31 -13.95 12.82
N GLN A 47 -10.43 -12.89 12.02
CA GLN A 47 -10.12 -12.92 10.60
C GLN A 47 -9.54 -11.58 10.15
N ALA A 48 -8.66 -11.62 9.15
CA ALA A 48 -8.26 -10.46 8.37
C ALA A 48 -8.56 -10.71 6.90
N ILE A 49 -9.21 -9.74 6.26
CA ILE A 49 -9.55 -9.78 4.84
C ILE A 49 -8.79 -8.68 4.12
N VAL A 50 -7.96 -9.09 3.16
CA VAL A 50 -7.14 -8.17 2.37
C VAL A 50 -7.83 -7.90 1.04
N ARG A 51 -8.33 -6.66 0.89
CA ARG A 51 -9.02 -6.17 -0.29
C ARG A 51 -8.13 -5.20 -1.04
N GLU A 52 -8.08 -5.36 -2.34
CA GLU A 52 -7.42 -4.38 -3.20
C GLU A 52 -8.37 -3.22 -3.45
N ALA A 53 -7.87 -1.99 -3.40
CA ALA A 53 -8.60 -0.80 -3.78
C ALA A 53 -8.00 -0.27 -5.08
N VAL A 54 -8.71 -0.39 -6.21
CA VAL A 54 -8.30 0.16 -7.52
C VAL A 54 -9.47 0.94 -8.09
N PRO A 55 -9.35 2.28 -8.19
CA PRO A 55 -8.93 2.96 -9.43
C PRO A 55 -7.63 3.76 -9.22
N PRO A 56 -6.96 4.25 -10.30
CA PRO A 56 -5.64 4.87 -10.21
C PRO A 56 -5.69 6.04 -9.23
N ALA A 57 -4.98 5.90 -8.10
CA ALA A 57 -4.78 7.01 -7.20
C ALA A 57 -4.12 8.13 -8.01
N ARG A 58 -4.61 9.36 -7.86
CA ARG A 58 -4.00 10.60 -8.39
C ARG A 58 -2.49 10.73 -8.06
N HIS A 59 -1.96 9.83 -7.24
CA HIS A 59 -0.63 9.81 -6.66
C HIS A 59 0.24 8.60 -7.09
N ARG A 60 -0.19 7.73 -8.03
CA ARG A 60 0.60 6.59 -8.54
C ARG A 60 1.20 5.67 -7.45
N ARG A 61 0.44 5.35 -6.40
CA ARG A 61 0.88 4.46 -5.29
C ARG A 61 -0.01 3.23 -5.19
N SER A 62 0.60 2.08 -4.89
CA SER A 62 -0.13 0.85 -4.58
C SER A 62 -0.95 1.03 -3.31
N ARG A 63 -2.23 0.64 -3.34
CA ARG A 63 -3.13 0.74 -2.19
C ARG A 63 -3.71 -0.63 -1.85
N CYS A 64 -3.78 -0.95 -0.56
CA CYS A 64 -4.42 -2.17 -0.09
C CYS A 64 -5.21 -1.89 1.18
N ARG A 65 -6.44 -2.41 1.24
CA ARG A 65 -7.33 -2.34 2.39
C ARG A 65 -7.27 -3.65 3.17
N VAL A 66 -7.19 -3.58 4.48
CA VAL A 66 -7.22 -4.73 5.39
C VAL A 66 -8.35 -4.52 6.36
N VAL A 67 -9.32 -5.43 6.34
CA VAL A 67 -10.46 -5.45 7.25
C VAL A 67 -10.22 -6.53 8.30
N LEU A 68 -10.13 -6.15 9.56
CA LEU A 68 -10.00 -7.03 10.70
C LEU A 68 -11.38 -7.27 11.31
N LEU A 69 -11.77 -8.54 11.47
CA LEU A 69 -13.04 -8.95 12.05
C LEU A 69 -12.78 -9.54 13.44
N TYR A 70 -13.36 -8.94 14.48
CA TYR A 70 -13.20 -9.39 15.86
C TYR A 70 -14.41 -10.21 16.31
N GLY A 71 -14.22 -11.12 17.27
CA GLY A 71 -15.29 -12.03 17.73
C GLY A 71 -16.48 -11.37 18.44
N ASN A 72 -16.36 -10.09 18.77
CA ASN A 72 -17.47 -9.26 19.28
C ASN A 72 -18.29 -8.61 18.14
N GLY A 73 -18.03 -8.98 16.88
CA GLY A 73 -18.66 -8.41 15.69
C GLY A 73 -18.16 -7.01 15.33
N GLN A 74 -17.11 -6.51 15.98
CA GLN A 74 -16.47 -5.26 15.57
C GLN A 74 -15.60 -5.49 14.34
N GLU A 75 -15.47 -4.44 13.52
CA GLU A 75 -14.58 -4.43 12.36
C GLU A 75 -13.63 -3.24 12.47
N ALA A 76 -12.35 -3.47 12.14
CA ALA A 76 -11.40 -2.40 11.93
C ALA A 76 -10.93 -2.38 10.48
N ASP A 77 -11.06 -1.22 9.85
CA ASP A 77 -10.75 -1.02 8.45
C ASP A 77 -9.52 -0.12 8.29
N VAL A 78 -8.48 -0.68 7.68
CA VAL A 78 -7.18 -0.02 7.56
C VAL A 78 -6.73 -0.02 6.11
N THR A 79 -6.45 1.17 5.59
CA THR A 79 -5.85 1.34 4.26
C THR A 79 -4.33 1.51 4.42
N PHE A 80 -3.56 0.70 3.70
CA PHE A 80 -2.11 0.81 3.58
C PHE A 80 -1.73 1.33 2.19
N LEU A 81 -0.78 2.27 2.16
CA LEU A 81 -0.12 2.75 0.96
C LEU A 81 1.25 2.10 0.86
N GLY A 82 1.44 1.34 -0.22
CA GLY A 82 2.71 0.78 -0.62
C GLY A 82 3.58 1.79 -1.38
N PRO A 83 4.74 1.34 -1.88
CA PRO A 83 5.72 2.20 -2.51
C PRO A 83 5.22 2.82 -3.82
N VAL A 84 5.81 3.95 -4.17
CA VAL A 84 5.79 4.49 -5.54
C VAL A 84 6.68 3.58 -6.40
N SER A 85 6.28 3.33 -7.66
CA SER A 85 7.06 2.53 -8.62
C SER A 85 8.55 2.93 -8.61
N THR A 86 9.39 2.08 -8.02
CA THR A 86 10.85 2.23 -7.96
C THR A 86 11.47 0.83 -8.07
N SER A 87 12.69 0.70 -8.59
CA SER A 87 13.30 -0.54 -9.12
C SER A 87 13.05 -1.85 -8.34
N THR A 88 12.87 -2.95 -9.08
CA THR A 88 12.41 -4.28 -8.61
C THR A 88 13.23 -4.89 -7.46
N SER A 89 14.55 -4.68 -7.41
CA SER A 89 15.41 -5.24 -6.35
C SER A 89 15.25 -4.50 -5.01
N ALA A 90 14.91 -3.21 -5.03
CA ALA A 90 14.51 -2.50 -3.83
C ALA A 90 13.13 -2.97 -3.37
N LYS A 91 12.23 -3.39 -4.28
CA LYS A 91 10.88 -3.86 -3.95
C LYS A 91 10.88 -5.09 -3.04
N GLU A 92 11.62 -6.16 -3.34
CA GLU A 92 11.49 -7.42 -2.57
C GLU A 92 11.98 -7.33 -1.11
N LEU A 93 13.11 -6.66 -0.86
CA LEU A 93 13.65 -6.47 0.50
C LEU A 93 12.68 -5.64 1.36
N THR A 94 12.09 -4.63 0.75
CA THR A 94 11.11 -3.73 1.33
C THR A 94 9.80 -4.45 1.72
N MET A 95 9.36 -5.44 0.92
CA MET A 95 8.09 -6.14 1.17
C MET A 95 8.11 -7.06 2.41
N SER A 96 9.21 -7.78 2.65
CA SER A 96 9.34 -8.61 3.87
C SER A 96 9.41 -7.74 5.14
N GLN A 97 9.99 -6.55 5.02
CA GLN A 97 10.02 -5.56 6.11
C GLN A 97 8.63 -4.99 6.38
N PHE A 98 7.80 -4.77 5.34
CA PHE A 98 6.42 -4.32 5.51
C PHE A 98 5.55 -5.31 6.27
N ASP A 99 5.58 -6.62 5.94
CA ASP A 99 4.82 -7.61 6.72
C ASP A 99 5.15 -7.53 8.22
N THR A 100 6.45 -7.53 8.53
CA THR A 100 6.91 -7.48 9.92
C THR A 100 6.48 -6.18 10.60
N ALA A 101 6.62 -5.04 9.93
CA ALA A 101 6.23 -3.75 10.47
C ALA A 101 4.72 -3.64 10.69
N ILE A 102 3.90 -4.13 9.75
CA ILE A 102 2.44 -4.17 9.89
C ILE A 102 2.05 -5.04 11.09
N ARG A 103 2.64 -6.24 11.23
CA ARG A 103 2.34 -7.13 12.37
C ARG A 103 2.71 -6.49 13.71
N LEU A 104 3.88 -5.87 13.81
CA LEU A 104 4.29 -5.17 15.02
C LEU A 104 3.33 -4.02 15.36
N TRP A 105 2.91 -3.25 14.36
CA TRP A 105 1.96 -2.16 14.56
C TRP A 105 0.56 -2.65 14.97
N LEU A 106 0.08 -3.74 14.36
CA LEU A 106 -1.18 -4.39 14.73
C LEU A 106 -1.15 -4.88 16.19
N GLY A 107 -0.06 -5.55 16.59
CA GLY A 107 0.16 -6.04 17.95
C GLY A 107 0.35 -4.95 19.01
N ALA A 108 0.78 -3.75 18.59
CA ALA A 108 0.89 -2.59 19.47
C ALA A 108 -0.44 -1.84 19.67
N GLY A 109 -1.57 -2.37 19.18
CA GLY A 109 -2.88 -1.74 19.35
C GLY A 109 -3.19 -0.66 18.31
N GLN A 110 -2.51 -0.68 17.15
CA GLN A 110 -2.86 0.16 15.99
C GLN A 110 -2.73 1.67 16.23
N GLU A 111 -1.69 2.10 16.94
CA GLU A 111 -1.48 3.50 17.28
C GLU A 111 -1.47 4.41 16.02
N ARG A 112 -2.37 5.40 16.03
CA ARG A 112 -2.60 6.33 14.92
C ARG A 112 -1.70 7.57 15.04
N SER A 113 -0.38 7.38 14.85
CA SER A 113 0.57 8.51 14.85
C SER A 113 0.55 9.28 13.53
N ARG A 114 0.61 10.61 13.62
CA ARG A 114 0.65 11.51 12.44
C ARG A 114 1.88 11.33 11.54
N ARG A 115 2.92 10.64 12.01
CA ARG A 115 4.17 10.46 11.26
C ARG A 115 4.04 9.53 10.04
N TRP A 116 3.05 8.64 10.05
CA TRP A 116 2.83 7.67 8.98
C TRP A 116 1.37 7.65 8.49
N LEU A 117 0.52 8.53 9.02
CA LEU A 117 -0.83 8.73 8.53
C LEU A 117 -0.82 9.80 7.44
N VAL A 118 -1.31 9.42 6.27
CA VAL A 118 -1.46 10.29 5.11
C VAL A 118 -2.96 10.49 4.86
N PRO A 119 -3.42 11.74 4.65
CA PRO A 119 -4.79 11.97 4.19
C PRO A 119 -5.06 11.18 2.91
N ASP A 120 -6.14 10.39 2.91
CA ASP A 120 -6.57 9.61 1.75
C ASP A 120 -8.10 9.58 1.73
N GLU A 121 -8.69 10.38 0.85
CA GLU A 121 -10.14 10.52 0.69
C GLU A 121 -10.81 9.20 0.28
N GLU A 122 -10.05 8.26 -0.29
CA GLU A 122 -10.53 6.95 -0.70
C GLU A 122 -10.43 5.90 0.42
N ALA A 123 -9.81 6.25 1.56
CA ALA A 123 -9.75 5.38 2.73
C ALA A 123 -11.01 5.55 3.59
N ALA A 124 -11.48 4.46 4.22
CA ALA A 124 -12.73 4.46 5.00
C ALA A 124 -12.76 5.44 6.19
N GLY A 125 -11.59 5.92 6.64
CA GLY A 125 -11.46 6.94 7.68
C GLY A 125 -10.83 8.25 7.19
N GLY A 126 -10.74 8.48 5.88
CA GLY A 126 -10.07 9.64 5.30
C GLY A 126 -8.54 9.64 5.49
N VAL A 127 -7.97 8.54 6.01
CA VAL A 127 -6.54 8.40 6.27
C VAL A 127 -6.06 7.00 5.87
N ALA A 128 -4.86 6.96 5.30
CA ALA A 128 -4.13 5.74 5.01
C ALA A 128 -2.78 5.72 5.75
N ILE A 129 -2.23 4.52 5.95
CA ILE A 129 -0.93 4.31 6.56
C ILE A 129 0.10 4.16 5.45
N ASP A 130 1.05 5.08 5.35
CA ASP A 130 2.19 4.97 4.45
C ASP A 130 3.24 4.05 5.06
N VAL A 131 3.30 2.80 4.57
CA VAL A 131 4.24 1.81 5.11
C VAL A 131 5.68 2.12 4.71
N THR A 132 5.90 2.93 3.66
CA THR A 132 7.25 3.37 3.26
C THR A 132 7.84 4.33 4.29
N ALA A 133 7.01 5.16 4.92
CA ALA A 133 7.44 6.08 5.98
C ALA A 133 7.97 5.35 7.23
N TRP A 134 7.72 4.05 7.38
CA TRP A 134 8.31 3.24 8.44
C TRP A 134 9.75 2.80 8.16
N LEU A 135 10.17 2.81 6.90
CA LEU A 135 11.51 2.42 6.46
C LEU A 135 12.49 3.59 6.40
N ASP A 136 12.01 4.82 6.26
CA ASP A 136 12.80 6.06 6.29
C ASP A 136 13.22 6.49 7.72
N ARG A 137 13.56 5.53 8.58
CA ARG A 137 13.97 5.78 9.98
C ARG A 137 15.44 6.17 10.13
#